data_AF-P21858-F1
#
_entry.id   AF-P21858-F1
#
_cell.length_a   1.000
_cell.length_b   1.000
_cell.length_c   1.000
_cell.angle_alpha   90.00
_cell.angle_beta   90.00
_cell.angle_gamma   90.00
#
_symmetry.space_group_name_H-M   'P 1'
#
loop_
_entity.id
_entity.type
_entity.pdbx_description
1 polymer ?
#
loop_
_entity_poly.entity_id
_entity_poly.type
_entity_poly.pdbx_seq_one_letter_code
_entity_poly.pdbx_strand_id
1 'polypeptide(L)' 'EAGEECDCGSPGNPCCDAATCKLRQGAQCAEGLCCDQCRFMKKGTVCRIARGDDMDDYCNGISAGCPRNPF' A
#
# COMPACT_ATOMS: atom_id res chain seq x y z
N GLU A 1 4.03 14.94 10.31
CA GLU A 1 5.40 15.40 10.59
C GLU A 1 6.27 15.24 9.35
N ALA A 2 7.07 16.26 9.01
CA ALA A 2 7.89 16.21 7.80
C ALA A 2 9.01 15.17 7.96
N GLY A 3 9.00 14.12 7.13
CA GLY A 3 10.05 13.10 7.09
C GLY A 3 9.65 11.72 7.65
N GLU A 4 8.44 11.55 8.16
CA GLU A 4 7.88 10.21 8.45
C GLU A 4 7.51 9.51 7.13
N GLU A 5 7.80 8.20 7.04
CA GLU A 5 7.44 7.38 5.87
C GLU A 5 6.17 6.57 6.13
N CYS A 6 5.77 6.43 7.40
CA CYS A 6 4.62 5.67 7.83
C CYS A 6 4.12 6.17 9.19
N ASP A 7 2.82 6.01 9.43
CA ASP A 7 2.19 6.34 10.71
C ASP A 7 2.75 5.47 11.84
N CYS A 8 3.39 6.13 12.80
CA CYS A 8 3.93 5.54 14.03
C CYS A 8 3.04 5.81 15.27
N GLY A 9 1.88 6.45 15.09
CA GLY A 9 0.88 6.67 16.13
C GLY A 9 0.31 5.36 16.69
N SER A 10 -0.36 5.40 17.84
CA SER A 10 -0.96 4.19 18.44
C SER A 10 -2.42 4.00 18.02
N PRO A 11 -2.81 2.80 17.53
CA PRO A 11 -1.98 1.61 17.33
C PRO A 11 -1.05 1.73 16.11
N GLY A 12 0.22 1.37 16.29
CA GLY A 12 1.25 1.50 15.26
C GLY A 12 1.11 0.49 14.14
N ASN A 13 1.49 0.90 12.93
CA ASN A 13 1.57 0.01 11.79
C ASN A 13 2.73 -1.00 11.97
N PRO A 14 2.51 -2.32 11.84
CA PRO A 14 3.56 -3.33 12.03
C PRO A 14 4.69 -3.27 11.00
N CYS A 15 4.47 -2.61 9.87
CA CYS A 15 5.49 -2.36 8.84
C CYS A 15 6.37 -1.14 9.15
N CYS A 16 5.97 -0.35 10.15
CA CYS A 16 6.68 0.84 10.60
C CYS A 16 7.58 0.52 11.79
N ASP A 17 8.76 1.13 11.80
CA ASP A 17 9.64 1.19 12.95
C ASP A 17 9.19 2.34 13.85
N ALA A 18 8.68 2.00 15.04
CA ALA A 18 8.07 2.98 15.94
C ALA A 18 9.08 3.97 16.54
N ALA A 19 10.39 3.69 16.51
CA ALA A 19 11.41 4.58 17.04
C ALA A 19 11.83 5.65 16.00
N THR A 20 11.69 5.33 14.72
CA THR A 20 12.14 6.20 13.61
C THR A 20 11.01 6.72 12.73
N CYS A 21 9.79 6.18 12.85
CA CYS A 21 8.65 6.42 11.97
C CYS A 21 8.99 6.20 10.48
N LYS A 22 9.85 5.21 10.23
CA LYS A 22 10.28 4.75 8.90
C LYS A 22 9.84 3.33 8.64
N LEU A 23 9.82 2.93 7.36
CA LEU A 23 9.60 1.53 7.00
C LEU A 23 10.69 0.64 7.62
N ARG A 24 10.28 -0.50 8.19
CA ARG A 24 11.21 -1.51 8.68
C ARG A 24 12.06 -2.06 7.52
N GLN A 25 13.24 -2.60 7.83
CA GLN A 25 14.06 -3.25 6.80
C GLN A 25 13.27 -4.34 6.07
N GLY A 26 13.28 -4.26 4.73
CA GLY A 26 12.57 -5.19 3.86
C GLY A 26 11.06 -4.91 3.68
N ALA A 27 10.49 -3.94 4.41
CA ALA A 27 9.17 -3.43 4.11
C ALA A 27 9.23 -2.52 2.87
N GLN A 28 8.28 -2.71 1.95
CA GLN A 28 8.11 -1.89 0.75
C GLN A 28 6.97 -0.87 0.92
N CYS A 29 6.08 -1.11 1.87
CA CYS A 29 4.93 -0.29 2.16
C CYS A 29 4.47 -0.49 3.61
N ALA A 30 3.72 0.48 4.12
CA ALA A 30 2.99 0.36 5.38
C ALA A 30 1.48 0.44 5.15
N GLU A 31 1.04 1.25 4.20
CA GLU A 31 -0.37 1.52 3.92
C GLU A 31 -0.66 1.46 2.41
N GLY A 32 -1.95 1.40 2.07
CA GLY A 32 -2.45 1.37 0.70
C GLY A 32 -3.12 0.05 0.33
N LEU A 33 -4.07 0.11 -0.60
CA LEU A 33 -4.87 -1.04 -1.04
C LEU A 33 -4.05 -2.15 -1.71
N CYS A 34 -2.83 -1.85 -2.17
CA CYS A 34 -1.90 -2.80 -2.76
C CYS A 34 -0.71 -3.11 -1.84
N CYS A 35 -0.84 -2.85 -0.53
CA CYS A 35 0.12 -3.27 0.48
C CYS A 35 -0.41 -4.49 1.24
N ASP A 36 0.32 -5.60 1.19
CA ASP A 36 0.02 -6.80 1.98
C ASP A 36 1.29 -7.33 2.63
N GLN A 37 1.22 -7.65 3.92
CA GLN A 37 2.37 -8.09 4.72
C GLN A 37 3.62 -7.22 4.50
N CYS A 38 3.44 -5.89 4.45
CA CYS A 38 4.49 -4.91 4.20
C CYS A 38 5.17 -5.02 2.82
N ARG A 39 4.56 -5.68 1.85
CA ARG A 39 5.05 -5.85 0.48
C ARG A 39 4.03 -5.37 -0.54
N PHE A 40 4.50 -4.96 -1.70
CA PHE A 40 3.59 -4.66 -2.80
C PHE A 40 2.93 -5.95 -3.25
N MET A 41 1.59 -5.92 -3.35
CA MET A 41 0.84 -7.00 -3.97
C MET A 41 1.27 -7.18 -5.43
N LYS A 42 1.14 -8.40 -5.96
CA LYS A 42 1.57 -8.72 -7.32
C LYS A 42 0.81 -7.86 -8.35
N LYS A 43 1.48 -7.57 -9.47
CA LYS A 43 0.82 -6.94 -10.62
C LYS A 43 -0.39 -7.76 -11.05
N GLY A 44 -1.52 -7.09 -11.27
CA GLY A 44 -2.77 -7.73 -11.66
C GLY A 44 -3.64 -8.24 -10.50
N THR A 45 -3.21 -8.07 -9.24
CA THR A 45 -4.12 -8.26 -8.09
C THR A 45 -5.18 -7.16 -8.12
N VAL A 46 -6.46 -7.54 -8.04
CA VAL A 46 -7.58 -6.58 -7.98
C VAL A 46 -7.56 -5.86 -6.63
N CYS A 47 -7.53 -4.53 -6.66
CA CYS A 47 -7.53 -3.68 -5.47
C CYS A 47 -8.78 -2.81 -5.33
N ARG A 48 -9.56 -2.64 -6.41
CA ARG A 48 -10.92 -2.10 -6.35
C ARG A 48 -11.79 -2.85 -7.35
N ILE A 49 -12.87 -3.43 -6.85
CA ILE A 49 -13.89 -4.05 -7.69
C ILE A 49 -14.72 -2.96 -8.35
N ALA A 50 -14.91 -3.08 -9.66
CA ALA A 50 -15.69 -2.15 -10.46
C ALA A 50 -17.18 -2.18 -10.11
N ARG A 51 -17.92 -1.18 -10.59
CA ARG A 51 -19.39 -1.15 -10.48
C ARG A 51 -19.98 -0.83 -11.85
N GLY A 52 -20.98 -1.61 -12.27
CA GLY A 52 -21.62 -1.43 -13.57
C GLY A 52 -20.71 -1.91 -14.70
N ASP A 53 -20.57 -1.11 -15.75
CA ASP A 53 -19.78 -1.44 -16.95
C ASP A 53 -18.30 -1.02 -16.83
N ASP A 54 -17.86 -0.51 -15.67
CA ASP A 54 -16.47 -0.17 -15.41
C ASP A 54 -15.60 -1.45 -15.26
N MET A 55 -14.29 -1.32 -15.48
CA MET A 55 -13.32 -2.38 -15.20
C MET A 55 -12.75 -2.29 -13.78
N ASP A 56 -12.24 -3.41 -13.27
CA ASP A 56 -11.55 -3.45 -11.97
C ASP A 56 -10.26 -2.62 -11.99
N ASP A 57 -9.87 -2.06 -10.84
CA ASP A 57 -8.55 -1.47 -10.66
C ASP A 57 -7.56 -2.53 -10.15
N TYR A 58 -6.34 -2.49 -10.68
CA TYR A 58 -5.32 -3.48 -10.41
C TYR A 58 -4.06 -2.89 -9.79
N CYS A 59 -3.45 -3.62 -8.86
CA CYS A 59 -2.11 -3.35 -8.37
C CYS A 59 -1.10 -3.45 -9.51
N ASN A 60 -0.09 -2.57 -9.50
CA ASN A 60 0.97 -2.54 -10.51
C ASN A 60 2.22 -3.35 -10.12
N GLY A 61 2.31 -3.81 -8.86
CA GLY A 61 3.47 -4.57 -8.34
C GLY A 61 4.65 -3.73 -7.87
N ILE A 62 4.58 -2.41 -7.97
CA ILE A 62 5.70 -1.50 -7.67
C ILE A 62 5.31 -0.32 -6.76
N SER A 63 4.04 -0.22 -6.38
CA SER A 63 3.53 0.78 -5.44
C SER A 63 2.40 0.21 -4.61
N ALA A 64 2.18 0.79 -3.42
CA ALA A 64 1.07 0.41 -2.55
C ALA A 64 -0.28 1.04 -2.95
N GLY A 65 -0.24 2.03 -3.84
CA GLY A 65 -1.44 2.63 -4.43
C GLY A 65 -2.19 1.66 -5.34
N CYS A 66 -3.50 1.88 -5.47
CA CYS A 66 -4.37 1.22 -6.43
C CYS A 66 -4.63 2.20 -7.59
N PRO A 67 -3.77 2.22 -8.63
CA PRO A 67 -3.97 3.09 -9.78
C PRO A 67 -5.26 2.72 -10.49
N ARG A 68 -5.98 3.72 -11.00
CA ARG A 68 -7.17 3.44 -11.83
C ARG A 68 -6.76 2.70 -13.09
N ASN A 69 -7.52 1.66 -13.44
CA ASN A 69 -7.41 1.08 -14.77
C ASN A 69 -8.02 2.06 -15.78
N PRO A 70 -7.27 2.53 -16.80
CA PRO A 70 -7.78 3.53 -17.74
C PRO A 70 -8.71 2.97 -18.82
N PHE A 71 -9.14 1.70 -18.72
CA PHE A 71 -9.94 1.00 -19.71
C PHE A 71 -11.25 0.53 -19.09
#